data_AF-A9WSR6-F1
#
_entry.id   AF-A9WSR6-F1
#
_cell.length_a   1.000
_cell.length_b   1.000
_cell.length_c   1.000
_cell.angle_alpha   90.00
_cell.angle_beta   90.00
_cell.angle_gamma   90.00
#
_symmetry.space_group_name_H-M   'P 1'
#
loop_
_entity.id
_entity.type
_entity.pdbx_description
1 polymer ?
#
loop_
_entity_poly.entity_id
_entity_poly.type
_entity_poly.pdbx_seq_one_letter_code
_entity_poly.pdbx_strand_id
1 'polypeptide(L)'
;MAYRRERCHSADWQHWRGRCSWWRTRYARNGCFRPHDAGRHRGRRRAYWWQCLRIGCCLRSAAMVRRARARLRRRRRCGADCARGGDFSLRPDEEMGYQAALAAHADEFRRGNVGAGIGAALGRGSFKCGVGSASMRMSGVNSHIVIAALAVVNAAGLPLGVQNPSVAMEHGGLKPAGLNTTLAVVATNAKLTVAEVKRTSTAAHDGLARALSPVHTLADGDTVFTLASCAQELSGADSSGTIALIELQSMAALVVQAAIEDGIQAAESVQTPAGGLPRWPA
;
A
#
# COMPACT_ATOMS: atom_id res chain seq x y z
N MET A 1 18.09 3.96 21.52
CA MET A 1 16.67 4.34 21.57
C MET A 1 15.83 3.14 21.16
N ALA A 2 15.03 2.59 22.08
CA ALA A 2 14.12 1.48 21.77
C ALA A 2 12.77 2.06 21.32
N TYR A 3 12.48 2.01 20.02
CA TYR A 3 11.13 2.29 19.52
C TYR A 3 10.25 1.08 19.81
N ARG A 4 9.13 1.27 20.53
CA ARG A 4 8.19 0.18 20.79
C ARG A 4 7.38 -0.06 19.51
N ARG A 5 7.55 -1.24 18.91
CA ARG A 5 6.72 -1.73 17.80
C ARG A 5 5.34 -2.07 18.35
N GLU A 6 4.31 -1.40 17.85
CA GLU A 6 2.93 -1.71 18.21
C GLU A 6 2.14 -2.06 16.95
N ARG A 7 1.13 -2.91 17.11
CA ARG A 7 0.14 -3.11 16.05
C ARG A 7 -0.70 -1.84 15.97
N CYS A 8 -0.99 -1.40 14.74
CA CYS A 8 -1.94 -0.30 14.56
C CYS A 8 -3.28 -0.64 15.22
N HIS A 9 -3.70 0.20 16.16
CA HIS A 9 -5.04 0.14 16.73
C HIS A 9 -5.93 1.23 16.14
N SER A 10 -7.25 1.06 16.27
CA SER A 10 -8.25 2.08 15.90
C SER A 10 -7.91 3.47 16.42
N ALA A 11 -7.33 3.53 17.63
CA ALA A 11 -6.81 4.70 18.33
C ALA A 11 -5.80 5.51 17.50
N ASP A 12 -4.86 4.84 16.83
CA ASP A 12 -3.82 5.50 16.03
C ASP A 12 -4.40 6.19 14.78
N TRP A 13 -5.55 5.70 14.31
CA TRP A 13 -6.28 6.25 13.17
C TRP A 13 -7.32 7.31 13.56
N GLN A 14 -7.59 7.54 14.85
CA GLN A 14 -8.70 8.42 15.27
C GLN A 14 -8.51 9.88 14.88
N HIS A 15 -7.28 10.39 14.83
CA HIS A 15 -7.04 11.77 14.41
C HIS A 15 -7.43 12.00 12.93
N TRP A 16 -7.60 10.93 12.13
CA TRP A 16 -8.02 11.00 10.72
C TRP A 16 -9.56 11.04 10.55
N ARG A 17 -10.36 10.86 11.62
CA ARG A 17 -11.83 10.79 11.59
C ARG A 17 -12.52 12.04 11.03
N GLY A 18 -11.98 13.23 11.31
CA GLY A 18 -12.66 14.50 11.04
C GLY A 18 -12.90 14.87 9.57
N ARG A 19 -12.36 14.11 8.60
CA ARG A 19 -12.41 14.46 7.17
C ARG A 19 -13.26 13.54 6.29
N CYS A 20 -13.75 12.41 6.81
CA CYS A 20 -14.62 11.50 6.03
C CYS A 20 -16.14 11.81 6.18
N SER A 21 -16.59 12.50 7.24
CA SER A 21 -18.02 12.80 7.46
C SER A 21 -18.59 13.83 6.46
N TRP A 22 -17.75 14.73 5.94
CA TRP A 22 -18.14 15.78 4.98
C TRP A 22 -18.69 15.23 3.65
N TRP A 23 -18.38 13.97 3.31
CA TRP A 23 -18.84 13.34 2.06
C TRP A 23 -20.26 12.77 2.11
N ARG A 24 -20.77 12.35 3.29
CA ARG A 24 -22.08 11.68 3.39
C ARG A 24 -23.26 12.62 3.10
N THR A 25 -23.14 13.91 3.39
CA THR A 25 -24.25 14.86 3.34
C THR A 25 -24.51 15.48 1.95
N ARG A 26 -23.54 15.43 1.03
CA ARG A 26 -23.64 16.17 -0.26
C ARG A 26 -24.12 15.34 -1.45
N TYR A 27 -23.97 14.01 -1.40
CA TYR A 27 -24.36 13.12 -2.51
C TYR A 27 -25.83 12.67 -2.48
N ALA A 28 -26.50 12.77 -1.33
CA ALA A 28 -27.93 12.46 -1.23
C ALA A 28 -28.85 13.50 -1.93
N ARG A 29 -28.33 14.67 -2.33
CA ARG A 29 -29.17 15.80 -2.78
C ARG A 29 -29.27 16.02 -4.29
N ASN A 30 -28.31 15.59 -5.12
CA ASN A 30 -28.27 16.02 -6.53
C ASN A 30 -28.17 14.83 -7.51
N GLY A 31 -29.33 14.25 -7.84
CA GLY A 31 -29.51 13.31 -8.94
C GLY A 31 -29.43 13.96 -10.33
N CYS A 32 -29.07 13.14 -11.32
CA CYS A 32 -29.27 13.27 -12.78
C CYS A 32 -28.72 14.49 -13.55
N PHE A 33 -27.93 14.26 -14.63
CA PHE A 33 -28.19 14.84 -15.99
C PHE A 33 -27.31 14.27 -17.13
N ARG A 34 -27.86 14.30 -18.36
CA ARG A 34 -27.42 13.73 -19.67
C ARG A 34 -26.31 14.53 -20.40
N PRO A 35 -25.67 14.00 -21.48
CA PRO A 35 -24.41 14.51 -22.04
C PRO A 35 -24.56 15.39 -23.30
N HIS A 36 -23.65 16.36 -23.51
CA HIS A 36 -23.33 16.93 -24.83
C HIS A 36 -21.86 17.38 -24.96
N ASP A 37 -21.31 17.04 -26.13
CA ASP A 37 -20.17 17.53 -26.92
C ASP A 37 -18.69 17.48 -26.53
N ALA A 38 -17.92 17.09 -27.55
CA ALA A 38 -16.50 16.81 -27.62
C ALA A 38 -15.73 17.95 -28.31
N GLY A 39 -14.49 18.20 -27.87
CA GLY A 39 -13.56 19.12 -28.51
C GLY A 39 -12.10 18.68 -28.34
N ARG A 40 -11.38 18.62 -29.47
CA ARG A 40 -10.04 18.08 -29.68
C ARG A 40 -8.93 18.90 -29.00
N HIS A 41 -7.84 18.26 -28.57
CA HIS A 41 -6.46 18.69 -28.86
C HIS A 41 -5.47 17.53 -28.64
N ARG A 42 -4.64 17.26 -29.67
CA ARG A 42 -3.53 16.29 -29.67
C ARG A 42 -2.26 17.00 -29.18
N GLY A 43 -1.51 16.35 -28.28
CA GLY A 43 -0.16 16.75 -27.87
C GLY A 43 0.49 15.64 -27.04
N ARG A 44 1.62 15.11 -27.52
CA ARG A 44 2.34 13.94 -26.99
C ARG A 44 3.01 14.23 -25.63
N ARG A 45 2.75 13.42 -24.60
CA ARG A 45 3.73 12.90 -23.60
C ARG A 45 3.23 11.55 -23.07
N ARG A 46 4.09 10.52 -23.14
CA ARG A 46 3.75 9.10 -22.89
C ARG A 46 3.64 8.80 -21.39
N ALA A 47 2.67 7.95 -21.06
CA ALA A 47 2.15 7.67 -19.73
C ALA A 47 2.76 6.40 -19.10
N TYR A 48 3.12 6.48 -17.82
CA TYR A 48 3.37 5.35 -16.91
C TYR A 48 2.80 5.68 -15.52
N TRP A 49 1.49 5.53 -15.33
CA TRP A 49 0.85 5.70 -14.02
C TRP A 49 -0.43 4.85 -14.02
N TRP A 50 -0.61 3.97 -13.02
CA TRP A 50 -1.86 3.65 -12.31
C TRP A 50 -1.77 2.27 -11.63
N GLN A 51 -1.37 2.25 -10.35
CA GLN A 51 -1.84 1.27 -9.36
C GLN A 51 -1.72 1.87 -7.95
N CYS A 52 -2.47 2.95 -7.70
CA CYS A 52 -2.78 3.41 -6.34
C CYS A 52 -4.01 4.33 -6.37
N LEU A 53 -5.18 3.71 -6.40
CA LEU A 53 -6.40 4.39 -6.00
C LEU A 53 -6.58 4.22 -4.49
N ARG A 54 -6.25 5.32 -3.79
CA ARG A 54 -6.96 5.87 -2.62
C ARG A 54 -6.91 5.11 -1.29
N ILE A 55 -5.83 5.32 -0.55
CA ILE A 55 -5.82 5.38 0.93
C ILE A 55 -5.99 6.85 1.43
N GLY A 56 -6.43 7.77 0.56
CA GLY A 56 -6.58 9.19 0.88
C GLY A 56 -8.03 9.65 0.88
N CYS A 57 -8.66 9.69 2.05
CA CYS A 57 -9.90 10.44 2.30
C CYS A 57 -9.56 11.95 2.28
N CYS A 58 -9.24 12.53 1.12
CA CYS A 58 -9.24 13.99 0.91
C CYS A 58 -9.16 14.41 -0.58
N LEU A 59 -10.22 15.09 -1.00
CA LEU A 59 -10.29 16.14 -2.04
C LEU A 59 -10.52 15.79 -3.54
N ARG A 60 -11.74 16.20 -3.94
CA ARG A 60 -12.21 16.91 -5.16
C ARG A 60 -12.25 16.21 -6.54
N SER A 61 -13.46 16.31 -7.09
CA SER A 61 -13.86 16.44 -8.50
C SER A 61 -14.28 15.17 -9.27
N ALA A 62 -15.60 14.96 -9.31
CA ALA A 62 -16.37 14.10 -10.23
C ALA A 62 -16.13 14.39 -11.74
N ALA A 63 -15.34 15.40 -12.09
CA ALA A 63 -14.88 15.67 -13.45
C ALA A 63 -13.75 14.70 -13.90
N MET A 64 -12.97 14.15 -12.96
CA MET A 64 -11.87 13.24 -13.28
C MET A 64 -12.37 11.81 -13.58
N VAL A 65 -13.43 11.37 -12.91
CA VAL A 65 -14.13 10.09 -13.14
C VAL A 65 -14.71 10.02 -14.57
N ARG A 66 -15.27 11.13 -15.06
CA ARG A 66 -15.82 11.21 -16.43
C ARG A 66 -14.74 11.10 -17.51
N ARG A 67 -13.55 11.71 -17.30
CA ARG A 67 -12.41 11.57 -18.23
C ARG A 67 -11.70 10.21 -18.14
N ALA A 68 -11.78 9.53 -16.99
CA ALA A 68 -11.29 8.16 -16.81
C ALA A 68 -12.15 7.15 -17.60
N ARG A 69 -13.49 7.24 -17.54
CA ARG A 69 -14.44 6.39 -18.29
C ARG A 69 -14.15 6.34 -19.81
N ALA A 70 -13.84 7.48 -20.42
CA ALA A 70 -13.56 7.55 -21.86
C ALA A 70 -12.19 6.96 -22.27
N ARG A 71 -11.24 6.83 -21.33
CA ARG A 71 -9.88 6.30 -21.60
C ARG A 71 -9.68 4.84 -21.21
N LEU A 72 -10.60 4.26 -20.43
CA LEU A 72 -10.52 2.89 -19.89
C LEU A 72 -10.78 1.76 -20.91
N ARG A 73 -11.22 2.05 -22.14
CA ARG A 73 -11.41 1.01 -23.17
C ARG A 73 -10.10 0.37 -23.68
N ARG A 74 -8.93 0.87 -23.31
CA ARG A 74 -7.65 0.38 -23.85
C ARG A 74 -6.51 0.46 -22.83
N ARG A 75 -6.43 -0.47 -21.86
CA ARG A 75 -5.15 -1.00 -21.32
C ARG A 75 -5.40 -2.07 -20.23
N ARG A 76 -4.99 -3.30 -20.54
CA ARG A 76 -5.14 -4.55 -19.76
C ARG A 76 -3.83 -4.97 -19.08
N ARG A 77 -3.33 -4.29 -18.04
CA ARG A 77 -2.09 -4.73 -17.34
C ARG A 77 -2.04 -4.36 -15.85
N CYS A 78 -2.83 -5.02 -15.03
CA CYS A 78 -2.53 -5.28 -13.62
C CYS A 78 -2.78 -6.78 -13.43
N GLY A 79 -1.75 -7.57 -13.09
CA GLY A 79 -1.75 -9.01 -13.40
C GLY A 79 -0.87 -9.90 -12.51
N ALA A 80 -0.62 -9.49 -11.26
CA ALA A 80 0.33 -10.16 -10.37
C ALA A 80 -0.24 -11.41 -9.67
N ASP A 81 -1.51 -11.35 -9.28
CA ASP A 81 -2.25 -12.39 -8.54
C ASP A 81 -3.32 -13.09 -9.40
N CYS A 82 -3.44 -12.71 -10.67
CA CYS A 82 -4.38 -13.32 -11.62
C CYS A 82 -4.17 -14.84 -11.70
N ALA A 83 -5.27 -15.59 -11.79
CA ALA A 83 -5.34 -17.06 -11.78
C ALA A 83 -5.03 -17.77 -10.45
N ARG A 84 -4.64 -17.08 -9.36
CA ARG A 84 -4.47 -17.78 -8.06
C ARG A 84 -5.78 -18.35 -7.50
N GLY A 85 -6.93 -17.81 -7.95
CA GLY A 85 -8.25 -18.37 -7.67
C GLY A 85 -8.75 -19.43 -8.65
N GLY A 86 -7.96 -19.81 -9.66
CA GLY A 86 -8.35 -20.78 -10.71
C GLY A 86 -8.85 -20.17 -12.02
N ASP A 87 -9.17 -18.87 -12.04
CA ASP A 87 -9.60 -18.16 -13.24
C ASP A 87 -8.77 -16.89 -13.45
N PHE A 88 -8.13 -16.77 -14.62
CA PHE A 88 -7.26 -15.65 -14.98
C PHE A 88 -8.02 -14.37 -15.36
N SER A 89 -9.32 -14.49 -15.67
CA SER A 89 -10.21 -13.39 -16.03
C SER A 89 -10.73 -12.62 -14.82
N LEU A 90 -10.76 -13.27 -13.65
CA LEU A 90 -11.18 -12.67 -12.39
C LEU A 90 -10.14 -11.65 -11.90
N ARG A 91 -10.55 -10.37 -11.89
CA ARG A 91 -9.71 -9.23 -11.50
C ARG A 91 -10.57 -8.18 -10.81
N PRO A 92 -9.99 -7.36 -9.92
CA PRO A 92 -10.69 -6.21 -9.37
C PRO A 92 -11.21 -5.29 -10.49
N ASP A 93 -12.47 -4.89 -10.37
CA ASP A 93 -13.10 -3.91 -11.26
C ASP A 93 -13.29 -2.54 -10.57
N GLU A 94 -13.90 -1.59 -11.30
CA GLU A 94 -14.16 -0.24 -10.79
C GLU A 94 -15.11 -0.26 -9.58
N GLU A 95 -16.09 -1.16 -9.57
CA GLU A 95 -17.10 -1.25 -8.52
C GLU A 95 -16.48 -1.79 -7.23
N MET A 96 -15.66 -2.85 -7.32
CA MET A 96 -14.90 -3.35 -6.18
C MET A 96 -14.03 -2.26 -5.55
N GLY A 97 -13.39 -1.41 -6.38
CA GLY A 97 -12.61 -0.27 -5.91
C GLY A 97 -13.47 0.80 -5.22
N TYR A 98 -14.67 1.06 -5.75
CA TYR A 98 -15.62 1.99 -5.14
C TYR A 98 -16.15 1.48 -3.80
N GLN A 99 -16.53 0.21 -3.71
CA GLN A 99 -17.01 -0.43 -2.49
C GLN A 99 -15.92 -0.47 -1.42
N ALA A 100 -14.68 -0.78 -1.79
CA ALA A 100 -13.54 -0.71 -0.86
C ALA A 100 -13.37 0.71 -0.28
N ALA A 101 -13.56 1.75 -1.09
CA ALA A 101 -13.49 3.13 -0.63
C ALA A 101 -14.66 3.51 0.30
N LEU A 102 -15.87 3.00 0.04
CA LEU A 102 -17.03 3.22 0.92
C LEU A 102 -16.90 2.48 2.27
N ALA A 103 -16.31 1.28 2.25
CA ALA A 103 -16.09 0.46 3.43
C ALA A 103 -14.95 0.96 4.33
N ALA A 104 -14.13 1.90 3.84
CA ALA A 104 -13.02 2.46 4.59
C ALA A 104 -13.52 3.21 5.84
N HIS A 105 -13.04 2.81 7.01
CA HIS A 105 -13.39 3.40 8.30
C HIS A 105 -12.20 3.31 9.27
N ALA A 106 -12.24 4.09 10.35
CA ALA A 106 -11.12 4.26 11.27
C ALA A 106 -11.10 3.27 12.46
N ASP A 107 -12.15 2.45 12.60
CA ASP A 107 -12.36 1.62 13.80
C ASP A 107 -11.72 0.24 13.66
N GLU A 108 -12.03 -0.53 12.62
CA GLU A 108 -11.53 -1.90 12.47
C GLU A 108 -10.67 -2.05 11.21
N PHE A 109 -9.41 -2.40 11.42
CA PHE A 109 -8.48 -2.68 10.34
C PHE A 109 -8.19 -4.19 10.28
N ARG A 110 -8.76 -4.86 9.27
CA ARG A 110 -8.53 -6.28 9.02
C ARG A 110 -7.20 -6.50 8.30
N ARG A 111 -6.54 -7.61 8.62
CA ARG A 111 -5.23 -8.01 8.13
C ARG A 111 -5.26 -9.44 7.58
N GLY A 112 -4.17 -9.88 6.98
CA GLY A 112 -4.09 -11.20 6.35
C GLY A 112 -4.81 -11.23 5.01
N ASN A 113 -5.67 -12.24 4.82
CA ASN A 113 -6.28 -12.58 3.54
C ASN A 113 -7.50 -11.71 3.19
N VAL A 114 -7.33 -10.38 3.18
CA VAL A 114 -8.43 -9.43 2.97
C VAL A 114 -8.09 -8.39 1.91
N GLY A 115 -9.10 -7.89 1.19
CA GLY A 115 -8.93 -6.89 0.15
C GLY A 115 -7.84 -7.28 -0.86
N ALA A 116 -6.88 -6.37 -1.09
CA ALA A 116 -5.73 -6.63 -1.96
C ALA A 116 -4.81 -7.77 -1.48
N GLY A 117 -4.91 -8.18 -0.21
CA GLY A 117 -4.20 -9.33 0.36
C GLY A 117 -4.82 -10.69 0.03
N ILE A 118 -6.03 -10.75 -0.54
CA ILE A 118 -6.72 -12.02 -0.84
C ILE A 118 -5.86 -12.90 -1.74
N GLY A 119 -5.40 -12.36 -2.86
CA GLY A 119 -4.58 -13.08 -3.82
C GLY A 119 -3.09 -13.06 -3.50
N ALA A 120 -2.63 -12.33 -2.47
CA ALA A 120 -1.23 -11.99 -2.28
C ALA A 120 -0.37 -13.16 -1.80
N ALA A 121 0.88 -13.28 -2.30
CA ALA A 121 1.75 -14.42 -2.03
C ALA A 121 3.24 -14.04 -1.95
N LEU A 122 4.02 -14.85 -1.24
CA LEU A 122 5.43 -14.64 -0.91
C LEU A 122 6.30 -15.74 -1.55
N GLY A 123 7.58 -15.46 -1.79
CA GLY A 123 8.53 -16.47 -2.26
C GLY A 123 8.14 -17.03 -3.63
N ARG A 124 7.77 -16.15 -4.58
CA ARG A 124 7.27 -16.52 -5.92
C ARG A 124 6.01 -17.40 -5.90
N GLY A 125 5.13 -17.19 -4.93
CA GLY A 125 3.90 -17.96 -4.79
C GLY A 125 4.07 -19.29 -4.07
N SER A 126 5.11 -19.41 -3.23
CA SER A 126 5.32 -20.60 -2.40
C SER A 126 4.53 -20.54 -1.10
N PHE A 127 4.26 -19.33 -0.59
CA PHE A 127 3.56 -19.12 0.67
C PHE A 127 2.48 -18.05 0.53
N LYS A 128 1.44 -18.18 1.35
CA LYS A 128 0.43 -17.14 1.50
C LYS A 128 0.98 -16.00 2.36
N CYS A 129 0.70 -14.78 1.94
CA CYS A 129 0.89 -13.56 2.72
C CYS A 129 -0.31 -12.64 2.47
N GLY A 130 -0.34 -11.45 3.05
CA GLY A 130 -1.52 -10.60 2.92
C GLY A 130 -1.29 -9.15 3.29
N VAL A 131 -2.33 -8.55 3.83
CA VAL A 131 -2.29 -7.18 4.34
C VAL A 131 -1.72 -7.18 5.75
N GLY A 132 -0.73 -6.33 6.00
CA GLY A 132 -0.17 -6.10 7.33
C GLY A 132 -0.14 -4.62 7.69
N SER A 133 0.03 -4.33 8.98
CA SER A 133 0.15 -2.96 9.47
C SER A 133 0.92 -2.86 10.78
N ALA A 134 1.60 -1.74 10.96
CA ALA A 134 2.34 -1.41 12.17
C ALA A 134 2.31 0.10 12.43
N SER A 135 2.46 0.51 13.69
CA SER A 135 2.64 1.90 14.09
C SER A 135 3.81 2.04 15.06
N MET A 136 4.38 3.24 15.08
CA MET A 136 5.40 3.67 16.02
C MET A 136 5.16 5.12 16.40
N ARG A 137 5.41 5.44 17.67
CA ARG A 137 5.48 6.83 18.16
C ARG A 137 6.94 7.25 18.23
N MET A 138 7.24 8.47 17.77
CA MET A 138 8.58 9.04 17.96
C MET A 138 8.87 9.19 19.47
N SER A 139 10.13 9.44 19.81
CA SER A 139 10.54 9.61 21.21
C SER A 139 10.88 11.06 21.53
N GLY A 140 11.06 11.38 22.81
CA GLY A 140 11.48 12.70 23.28
C GLY A 140 10.47 13.81 22.95
N VAL A 141 10.99 14.95 22.48
CA VAL A 141 10.20 16.16 22.18
C VAL A 141 9.16 15.96 21.07
N ASN A 142 9.31 14.91 20.26
CA ASN A 142 8.38 14.57 19.19
C ASN A 142 7.45 13.40 19.56
N SER A 143 7.29 13.05 20.84
CA SER A 143 6.48 11.90 21.28
C SER A 143 5.00 11.94 20.87
N HIS A 144 4.48 13.10 20.48
CA HIS A 144 3.17 13.31 19.89
C HIS A 144 3.08 12.93 18.40
N ILE A 145 4.21 12.68 17.74
CA ILE A 145 4.28 12.25 16.34
C ILE A 145 4.13 10.73 16.25
N VAL A 146 3.22 10.30 15.38
CA VAL A 146 2.97 8.90 15.05
C VAL A 146 3.32 8.66 13.59
N ILE A 147 4.00 7.55 13.31
CA ILE A 147 4.21 7.02 11.97
C ILE A 147 3.62 5.62 11.92
N ALA A 148 2.76 5.37 10.94
CA ALA A 148 2.12 4.09 10.70
C ALA A 148 2.38 3.62 9.27
N ALA A 149 2.38 2.31 9.05
CA ALA A 149 2.38 1.73 7.72
C ALA A 149 1.30 0.67 7.55
N LEU A 150 0.87 0.54 6.31
CA LEU A 150 0.04 -0.54 5.78
C LEU A 150 0.78 -1.15 4.59
N ALA A 151 0.90 -2.47 4.54
CA ALA A 151 1.56 -3.16 3.44
C ALA A 151 0.66 -4.26 2.86
N VAL A 152 0.62 -4.35 1.54
CA VAL A 152 0.11 -5.53 0.81
C VAL A 152 1.34 -6.28 0.33
N VAL A 153 1.62 -7.41 0.98
CA VAL A 153 2.82 -8.21 0.68
C VAL A 153 2.48 -9.14 -0.47
N ASN A 154 3.12 -8.98 -1.62
CA ASN A 154 3.06 -9.93 -2.73
C ASN A 154 4.43 -10.00 -3.39
N ALA A 155 5.42 -10.53 -2.67
CA ALA A 155 6.83 -10.38 -3.04
C ALA A 155 7.42 -11.66 -3.65
N ALA A 156 8.36 -11.47 -4.58
CA ALA A 156 9.19 -12.56 -5.07
C ALA A 156 10.13 -13.09 -3.97
N GLY A 157 10.63 -12.20 -3.11
CA GLY A 157 11.53 -12.51 -2.01
C GLY A 157 10.89 -13.29 -0.87
N LEU A 158 11.76 -13.81 0.00
CA LEU A 158 11.42 -14.38 1.30
C LEU A 158 11.86 -13.41 2.41
N PRO A 159 11.47 -13.63 3.68
CA PRO A 159 11.93 -12.78 4.77
C PRO A 159 13.47 -12.71 4.82
N LEU A 160 14.02 -11.53 5.12
CA LEU A 160 15.46 -11.32 5.14
C LEU A 160 16.14 -12.33 6.10
N GLY A 161 17.28 -12.88 5.67
CA GLY A 161 18.02 -13.89 6.44
C GLY A 161 17.55 -15.34 6.20
N VAL A 162 16.42 -15.53 5.52
CA VAL A 162 15.99 -16.84 5.03
C VAL A 162 16.74 -17.14 3.74
N GLN A 163 17.46 -18.27 3.69
CA GLN A 163 18.03 -18.74 2.44
C GLN A 163 16.90 -19.11 1.49
N ASN A 164 16.90 -18.51 0.31
CA ASN A 164 15.97 -18.84 -0.74
C ASN A 164 16.63 -19.88 -1.67
N PRO A 165 16.33 -21.19 -1.51
CA PRO A 165 16.91 -22.22 -2.36
C PRO A 165 16.54 -22.02 -3.85
N SER A 166 15.49 -21.25 -4.15
CA SER A 166 15.07 -20.94 -5.52
C SER A 166 15.84 -19.81 -6.20
N VAL A 167 16.71 -19.10 -5.46
CA VAL A 167 17.69 -18.15 -6.04
C VAL A 167 19.01 -18.86 -6.35
N ALA A 168 19.22 -20.07 -5.80
CA ALA A 168 20.15 -21.02 -6.39
C ALA A 168 19.54 -21.49 -7.72
N MET A 169 20.24 -21.16 -8.80
CA MET A 169 19.86 -21.48 -10.18
C MET A 169 19.77 -22.99 -10.40
N GLU A 170 18.66 -23.63 -10.05
CA GLU A 170 18.37 -24.97 -10.56
C GLU A 170 17.70 -24.86 -11.93
N HIS A 171 18.36 -25.46 -12.94
CA HIS A 171 17.95 -25.59 -14.34
C HIS A 171 16.72 -26.51 -14.53
N GLY A 172 15.74 -26.46 -13.62
CA GLY A 172 14.56 -27.33 -13.62
C GLY A 172 13.27 -26.53 -13.67
N GLY A 173 12.75 -26.28 -14.88
CA GLY A 173 11.35 -25.93 -15.14
C GLY A 173 10.77 -24.78 -14.30
N LEU A 174 11.09 -23.54 -14.65
CA LEU A 174 10.46 -22.35 -14.09
C LEU A 174 8.93 -22.44 -14.24
N LYS A 175 8.20 -22.63 -13.13
CA LYS A 175 6.80 -22.18 -13.08
C LYS A 175 6.83 -20.68 -13.40
N PRO A 176 6.12 -20.18 -14.42
CA PRO A 176 6.14 -18.75 -14.73
C PRO A 176 5.56 -18.02 -13.52
N ALA A 177 6.44 -17.44 -12.71
CA ALA A 177 6.04 -16.59 -11.62
C ALA A 177 5.38 -15.35 -12.25
N GLY A 178 4.12 -15.10 -11.89
CA GLY A 178 3.48 -13.83 -12.20
C GLY A 178 4.34 -12.66 -11.71
N LEU A 179 4.09 -11.47 -12.24
CA LEU A 179 4.69 -10.24 -11.70
C LEU A 179 4.41 -10.19 -10.20
N ASN A 180 5.39 -9.84 -9.38
CA ASN A 180 5.21 -9.65 -7.94
C ASN A 180 5.15 -8.15 -7.67
N THR A 181 4.53 -7.72 -6.58
CA THR A 181 4.34 -6.30 -6.27
C THR A 181 4.10 -6.11 -4.78
N THR A 182 5.06 -5.56 -4.04
CA THR A 182 4.78 -5.10 -2.67
C THR A 182 4.31 -3.64 -2.70
N LEU A 183 3.12 -3.38 -2.17
CA LEU A 183 2.58 -2.02 -2.04
C LEU A 183 2.60 -1.62 -0.58
N ALA A 184 3.13 -0.44 -0.25
CA ALA A 184 3.04 0.10 1.10
C ALA A 184 2.52 1.54 1.11
N VAL A 185 1.81 1.88 2.17
CA VAL A 185 1.45 3.25 2.51
C VAL A 185 1.99 3.58 3.89
N VAL A 186 2.76 4.65 3.98
CA VAL A 186 3.18 5.29 5.22
C VAL A 186 2.25 6.46 5.51
N ALA A 187 1.79 6.58 6.74
CA ALA A 187 0.97 7.70 7.21
C ALA A 187 1.59 8.30 8.47
N THR A 188 1.64 9.64 8.55
CA THR A 188 2.08 10.34 9.75
C THR A 188 1.20 11.55 10.04
N ASN A 189 1.13 11.92 11.32
CA ASN A 189 0.47 13.14 11.76
C ASN A 189 1.38 14.39 11.70
N ALA A 190 2.69 14.20 11.46
CA ALA A 190 3.65 15.28 11.31
C ALA A 190 3.28 16.21 10.14
N LYS A 191 3.55 17.50 10.31
CA LYS A 191 3.46 18.50 9.26
C LYS A 191 4.71 18.41 8.38
N LEU A 192 4.48 17.99 7.14
CA LEU A 192 5.52 17.80 6.13
C LEU A 192 5.13 18.53 4.85
N THR A 193 6.13 19.09 4.17
CA THR A 193 6.01 19.57 2.80
C THR A 193 5.89 18.40 1.82
N VAL A 194 5.45 18.68 0.59
CA VAL A 194 5.36 17.67 -0.48
C VAL A 194 6.73 17.02 -0.77
N ALA A 195 7.81 17.79 -0.68
CA ALA A 195 9.17 17.30 -0.89
C ALA A 195 9.59 16.32 0.22
N GLU A 196 9.30 16.64 1.48
CA GLU A 196 9.61 15.79 2.63
C GLU A 196 8.76 14.51 2.63
N VAL A 197 7.49 14.59 2.26
CA VAL A 197 6.63 13.42 2.04
C VAL A 197 7.23 12.52 0.96
N LYS A 198 7.66 13.08 -0.17
CA LYS A 198 8.28 12.31 -1.26
C LYS A 198 9.59 11.66 -0.81
N ARG A 199 10.42 12.38 -0.06
CA ARG A 199 11.68 11.85 0.49
C ARG A 199 11.43 10.74 1.50
N THR A 200 10.39 10.88 2.33
CA THR A 200 9.97 9.86 3.29
C THR A 200 9.52 8.58 2.58
N SER A 201 8.77 8.70 1.46
CA SER A 201 8.46 7.57 0.60
C SER A 201 9.71 6.85 0.12
N THR A 202 10.73 7.59 -0.34
CA THR A 202 12.01 6.99 -0.75
C THR A 202 12.70 6.27 0.41
N ALA A 203 12.81 6.89 1.58
CA ALA A 203 13.45 6.28 2.75
C ALA A 203 12.72 5.00 3.21
N ALA A 204 11.39 4.98 3.13
CA ALA A 204 10.60 3.83 3.52
C ALA A 204 10.81 2.59 2.62
N HIS A 205 11.35 2.73 1.40
CA HIS A 205 11.78 1.57 0.61
C HIS A 205 12.87 0.75 1.32
N ASP A 206 13.70 1.35 2.18
CA ASP A 206 14.68 0.61 2.98
C ASP A 206 13.99 -0.41 3.91
N GLY A 207 12.74 -0.14 4.30
CA GLY A 207 11.92 -1.09 5.06
C GLY A 207 11.58 -2.37 4.29
N LEU A 208 11.37 -2.26 2.97
CA LEU A 208 11.17 -3.42 2.10
C LEU A 208 12.42 -4.29 2.09
N ALA A 209 13.60 -3.68 1.85
CA ALA A 209 14.87 -4.39 1.80
C ALA A 209 15.30 -4.99 3.14
N ARG A 210 14.84 -4.42 4.27
CA ARG A 210 15.06 -4.98 5.61
C ARG A 210 14.11 -6.13 5.94
N ALA A 211 12.92 -6.17 5.33
CA ALA A 211 11.95 -7.23 5.57
C ALA A 211 12.13 -8.43 4.63
N LEU A 212 12.56 -8.19 3.38
CA LEU A 212 12.48 -9.15 2.29
C LEU A 212 13.80 -9.22 1.50
N SER A 213 14.09 -10.40 0.94
CA SER A 213 15.19 -10.59 0.01
C SER A 213 14.91 -11.69 -1.03
N PRO A 214 15.11 -11.41 -2.34
CA PRO A 214 15.36 -10.09 -2.92
C PRO A 214 14.11 -9.20 -2.93
N VAL A 215 14.31 -7.88 -3.08
CA VAL A 215 13.28 -6.88 -3.41
C VAL A 215 13.74 -6.09 -4.64
N HIS A 216 12.86 -5.27 -5.21
CA HIS A 216 13.17 -4.37 -6.33
C HIS A 216 13.71 -5.10 -7.56
N THR A 217 13.32 -6.35 -7.76
CA THR A 217 13.71 -7.10 -8.96
C THR A 217 12.96 -6.56 -10.17
N LEU A 218 13.40 -6.91 -11.38
CA LEU A 218 12.69 -6.55 -12.61
C LEU A 218 11.27 -7.13 -12.71
N ALA A 219 10.96 -8.14 -11.89
CA ALA A 219 9.64 -8.74 -11.80
C ALA A 219 8.78 -8.13 -10.67
N ASP A 220 9.35 -7.24 -9.85
CA ASP A 220 8.67 -6.58 -8.74
C ASP A 220 8.16 -5.19 -9.12
N GLY A 221 6.92 -4.88 -8.73
CA GLY A 221 6.28 -3.57 -8.87
C GLY A 221 6.34 -2.72 -7.60
N ASP A 222 7.38 -2.86 -6.78
CA ASP A 222 7.42 -2.31 -5.41
C ASP A 222 7.16 -0.80 -5.38
N THR A 223 6.17 -0.38 -4.58
CA THR A 223 5.78 1.03 -4.51
C THR A 223 5.39 1.45 -3.10
N VAL A 224 5.98 2.56 -2.60
CA VAL A 224 5.66 3.18 -1.32
C VAL A 224 5.03 4.57 -1.49
N PHE A 225 3.84 4.78 -0.93
CA PHE A 225 3.20 6.10 -0.83
C PHE A 225 3.29 6.63 0.59
N THR A 226 3.53 7.93 0.75
CA THR A 226 3.52 8.58 2.06
C THR A 226 2.42 9.63 2.13
N LEU A 227 1.72 9.66 3.26
CA LEU A 227 0.66 10.61 3.59
C LEU A 227 1.00 11.34 4.88
N ALA A 228 0.86 12.66 4.88
CA ALA A 228 1.00 13.50 6.06
C ALA A 228 -0.34 14.19 6.33
N SER A 229 -0.87 14.05 7.54
CA SER A 229 -2.11 14.73 7.93
C SER A 229 -1.92 16.20 8.29
N CYS A 230 -0.66 16.55 8.59
CA CYS A 230 -0.21 17.84 9.07
C CYS A 230 -0.96 18.34 10.31
N ALA A 231 -1.29 17.43 11.23
CA ALA A 231 -1.97 17.75 12.48
C ALA A 231 -1.03 18.21 13.59
N GLN A 232 0.26 17.87 13.51
CA GLN A 232 1.24 18.12 14.55
C GLN A 232 2.53 18.69 13.96
N GLU A 233 3.12 19.68 14.63
CA GLU A 233 4.42 20.22 14.25
C GLU A 233 5.53 19.21 14.58
N LEU A 234 6.46 19.06 13.64
CA LEU A 234 7.67 18.25 13.83
C LEU A 234 8.76 19.17 14.39
N SER A 235 9.02 19.07 15.69
CA SER A 235 9.98 19.94 16.37
C SER A 235 11.41 19.50 16.05
N GLY A 236 12.19 20.38 15.45
CA GLY A 236 13.64 20.23 15.28
C GLY A 236 14.37 20.47 16.60
N ALA A 237 15.39 19.66 16.89
CA ALA A 237 16.38 19.99 17.92
C ALA A 237 17.34 21.11 17.43
N ASP A 238 17.44 21.29 16.12
CA ASP A 238 18.23 22.30 15.43
C ASP A 238 17.34 23.25 14.62
N SER A 239 17.85 24.43 14.28
CA SER A 239 17.12 25.47 13.55
C SER A 239 16.61 25.03 12.17
N SER A 240 17.17 23.93 11.62
CA SER A 240 16.81 23.40 10.30
C SER A 240 15.75 22.30 10.34
N GLY A 241 15.48 21.68 11.50
CA GLY A 241 14.56 20.55 11.62
C GLY A 241 15.06 19.25 10.98
N THR A 242 16.30 19.23 10.45
CA THR A 242 16.84 18.11 9.67
C THR A 242 16.94 16.83 10.48
N ILE A 243 17.34 16.92 11.75
CA ILE A 243 17.51 15.74 12.61
C ILE A 243 16.17 15.05 12.86
N ALA A 244 15.12 15.82 13.16
CA ALA A 244 13.78 15.28 13.39
C ALA A 244 13.22 14.61 12.12
N LEU A 245 13.49 15.18 10.95
CA LEU A 245 13.10 14.59 9.68
C LEU A 245 13.86 13.29 9.38
N ILE A 246 15.16 13.22 9.69
CA ILE A 246 15.96 11.98 9.55
C ILE A 246 15.42 10.88 10.48
N GLU A 247 15.06 11.22 11.71
CA GLU A 247 14.44 10.28 12.65
C GLU A 247 13.12 9.75 12.09
N LEU A 248 12.23 10.65 11.63
CA LEU A 248 10.95 10.29 11.02
C LEU A 248 11.13 9.37 9.80
N GLN A 249 12.10 9.66 8.93
CA GLN A 249 12.40 8.86 7.74
C GLN A 249 12.97 7.48 8.10
N SER A 250 13.82 7.41 9.12
CA SER A 250 14.34 6.14 9.64
C SER A 250 13.23 5.29 10.24
N MET A 251 12.30 5.91 10.97
CA MET A 251 11.12 5.25 11.50
C MET A 251 10.15 4.80 10.42
N ALA A 252 10.02 5.56 9.32
CA ALA A 252 9.22 5.17 8.17
C ALA A 252 9.72 3.83 7.56
N ALA A 253 11.03 3.63 7.45
CA ALA A 253 11.60 2.35 7.05
C ALA A 253 11.29 1.23 8.06
N LEU A 254 11.46 1.49 9.36
CA LEU A 254 11.21 0.49 10.41
C LEU A 254 9.74 0.06 10.48
N VAL A 255 8.80 0.98 10.33
CA VAL A 255 7.37 0.67 10.38
C VAL A 255 6.90 -0.04 9.12
N VAL A 256 7.48 0.25 7.95
CA VAL A 256 7.22 -0.53 6.72
C VAL A 256 7.72 -1.96 6.88
N GLN A 257 8.94 -2.14 7.41
CA GLN A 257 9.46 -3.47 7.71
C GLN A 257 8.49 -4.25 8.63
N ALA A 258 8.08 -3.63 9.74
CA ALA A 258 7.17 -4.26 10.69
C ALA A 258 5.79 -4.56 10.06
N ALA A 259 5.26 -3.70 9.20
CA ALA A 259 4.00 -3.93 8.50
C ALA A 259 4.09 -5.11 7.52
N ILE A 260 5.24 -5.32 6.88
CA ILE A 260 5.47 -6.48 6.00
C ILE A 260 5.55 -7.76 6.82
N GLU A 261 6.36 -7.78 7.88
CA GLU A 261 6.48 -8.91 8.80
C GLU A 261 5.10 -9.32 9.34
N ASP A 262 4.29 -8.32 9.72
CA ASP A 262 2.93 -8.51 10.19
C ASP A 262 2.00 -9.09 9.09
N GLY A 263 2.09 -8.61 7.85
CA GLY A 263 1.27 -9.10 6.74
C GLY A 263 1.61 -10.53 6.31
N ILE A 264 2.84 -10.96 6.57
CA ILE A 264 3.28 -12.35 6.40
C ILE A 264 2.69 -13.21 7.52
N GLN A 265 2.83 -12.79 8.78
CA GLN A 265 2.37 -13.54 9.95
C GLN A 265 0.84 -13.63 10.06
N ALA A 266 0.12 -12.59 9.65
CA ALA A 266 -1.34 -12.53 9.74
C ALA A 266 -2.05 -13.32 8.64
N ALA A 267 -1.32 -13.87 7.67
CA ALA A 267 -1.91 -14.64 6.58
C ALA A 267 -2.23 -16.08 7.00
N GLU A 268 -3.35 -16.59 6.52
CA GLU A 268 -3.79 -17.97 6.73
C GLU A 268 -3.62 -18.77 5.44
N SER A 269 -3.40 -20.08 5.54
CA SER A 269 -3.32 -20.96 4.37
C SER A 269 -4.60 -20.87 3.54
N VAL A 270 -4.50 -20.98 2.21
CA VAL A 270 -5.66 -21.02 1.32
C VAL A 270 -5.59 -22.22 0.40
N GLN A 271 -6.76 -22.78 0.07
CA GLN A 271 -6.91 -23.83 -0.95
C GLN A 271 -7.82 -23.29 -2.05
N THR A 272 -7.34 -23.35 -3.30
CA THR A 272 -8.11 -22.93 -4.48
C THR A 272 -8.04 -24.00 -5.56
N PRO A 273 -8.83 -23.89 -6.65
CA PRO A 273 -8.69 -24.75 -7.82
C PRO A 273 -7.31 -24.68 -8.48
N ALA A 274 -6.54 -23.60 -8.27
CA ALA A 274 -5.17 -23.46 -8.78
C ALA A 274 -4.10 -24.11 -7.87
N GLY A 275 -4.49 -24.60 -6.69
CA GLY A 275 -3.60 -25.23 -5.71
C GLY A 275 -3.71 -24.62 -4.31
N GLY A 276 -2.95 -25.20 -3.37
CA GLY A 276 -2.83 -24.70 -2.01
C GLY A 276 -1.66 -23.74 -1.85
N LEU A 277 -1.86 -22.67 -1.07
CA LEU A 277 -0.78 -21.80 -0.59
C LEU A 277 -0.74 -21.90 0.94
N PRO A 278 0.30 -22.52 1.52
CA PRO A 278 0.45 -22.60 2.97
C PRO A 278 0.84 -21.25 3.57
N ARG A 279 0.46 -20.99 4.83
CA ARG A 279 0.96 -19.84 5.60
C ARG A 279 2.46 -19.93 5.86
N TRP A 280 3.08 -18.80 6.21
CA TRP A 280 4.50 -18.72 6.57
C TRP A 280 4.69 -18.52 8.10
N PRO A 281 5.69 -19.17 8.73
CA PRO A 281 6.42 -20.33 8.24
C PRO A 281 5.48 -21.55 8.10
N ALA A 282 5.85 -22.53 7.29
CA ALA A 282 5.07 -23.75 7.09
C ALA A 282 4.87 -24.54 8.39
#